data_AF-A0A3N5HRF7-F1
#
_entry.id   AF-A0A3N5HRF7-F1
#
_cell.length_a   1.000
_cell.length_b   1.000
_cell.length_c   1.000
_cell.angle_alpha   90.00
_cell.angle_beta   90.00
_cell.angle_gamma   90.00
#
_symmetry.space_group_name_H-M   'P 1'
#
loop_
_entity.id
_entity.type
_entity.pdbx_description
1 polymer ?
#
loop_
_entity_poly.entity_id
_entity_poly.type
_entity_poly.pdbx_seq_one_letter_code
_entity_poly.pdbx_strand_id
1 'polypeptide(L)'
;MSAERFDLGHGLVMQRTFAHFMAPFLMAFSPAEKGKAHPGPWSAVSDGLGFDIHIQLCVPSSFDQTNFFDRLNTVWWITALIRLRGASCAHVPVIADRSFDDIPSNWQDARMLPIEVLRDALPQKRLLPNSQTTTFNGSKTFGCLAVVSWMPAQTSTMRSNH
;
A
#
# COMPACT_ATOMS: atom_id res chain seq x y z
N MET A 1 -22.05 3.23 -14.16
CA MET A 1 -22.24 2.18 -13.13
C MET A 1 -20.86 1.79 -12.63
N SER A 2 -20.43 2.20 -11.44
CA SER A 2 -19.18 1.67 -10.87
C SER A 2 -19.49 0.29 -10.31
N ALA A 3 -18.86 -0.75 -10.84
CA ALA A 3 -19.02 -2.09 -10.30
C ALA A 3 -18.35 -2.15 -8.91
N GLU A 4 -19.10 -2.54 -7.88
CA GLU A 4 -18.58 -2.77 -6.52
C GLU A 4 -17.54 -3.92 -6.49
N ARG A 5 -17.63 -4.82 -7.48
CA ARG A 5 -16.76 -5.98 -7.68
C ARG A 5 -16.55 -6.22 -9.17
N PHE A 6 -15.31 -6.54 -9.55
CA PHE A 6 -14.89 -6.82 -10.91
C PHE A 6 -14.09 -8.13 -10.92
N ASP A 7 -14.59 -9.12 -11.67
CA ASP A 7 -13.94 -10.41 -11.83
C ASP A 7 -12.88 -10.33 -12.94
N LEU A 8 -11.65 -10.73 -12.63
CA LEU A 8 -10.51 -10.75 -13.55
C LEU A 8 -10.24 -12.17 -14.11
N GLY A 9 -11.09 -13.14 -13.77
CA GLY A 9 -10.92 -14.56 -14.09
C GLY A 9 -10.03 -15.28 -13.09
N HIS A 10 -10.06 -16.62 -13.10
CA HIS A 10 -9.20 -17.48 -12.28
C HIS A 10 -9.29 -17.19 -10.76
N GLY A 11 -10.43 -16.67 -10.30
CA GLY A 11 -10.66 -16.31 -8.90
C GLY A 11 -10.00 -14.99 -8.48
N LEU A 12 -9.33 -14.29 -9.38
CA LEU A 12 -8.81 -12.93 -9.15
C LEU A 12 -9.99 -11.95 -9.14
N VAL A 13 -10.07 -11.13 -8.11
CA VAL A 13 -11.19 -10.19 -7.95
C VAL A 13 -10.67 -8.84 -7.52
N MET A 14 -11.08 -7.80 -8.22
CA MET A 14 -10.94 -6.42 -7.76
C MET A 14 -12.26 -5.97 -7.15
N GLN A 15 -12.24 -5.39 -5.96
CA GLN A 15 -13.45 -4.89 -5.30
C GLN A 15 -13.17 -3.59 -4.56
N ARG A 16 -14.23 -2.80 -4.38
CA ARG A 16 -14.18 -1.60 -3.55
C ARG A 16 -13.99 -1.98 -2.08
N THR A 17 -13.24 -1.18 -1.35
CA THR A 17 -13.07 -1.30 0.11
C THR A 17 -12.74 0.08 0.69
N PHE A 18 -12.54 0.15 2.01
CA PHE A 18 -11.95 1.31 2.66
C PHE A 18 -11.00 0.89 3.78
N ALA A 19 -9.76 1.36 3.72
CA ALA A 19 -8.84 1.32 4.84
C ALA A 19 -7.94 2.56 4.82
N HIS A 20 -7.73 3.18 5.98
CA HIS A 20 -6.71 4.20 6.15
C HIS A 20 -5.46 3.54 6.73
N PHE A 21 -4.38 3.47 5.94
CA PHE A 21 -3.11 2.95 6.42
C PHE A 21 -2.20 4.12 6.77
N MET A 22 -1.71 4.13 8.00
CA MET A 22 -0.86 5.18 8.54
C MET A 22 0.40 4.59 9.17
N ALA A 23 1.52 5.26 8.96
CA ALA A 23 2.79 4.99 9.60
C ALA A 23 3.24 6.27 10.33
N PRO A 24 2.82 6.46 11.60
CA PRO A 24 3.32 7.59 12.39
C PRO A 24 4.83 7.44 12.60
N PHE A 25 5.57 8.52 12.42
CA PHE A 25 6.98 8.52 12.80
C PHE A 25 7.07 8.55 14.33
N LEU A 26 7.64 7.49 14.89
CA LEU A 26 7.91 7.37 16.32
C LEU A 26 9.38 7.69 16.59
N MET A 27 9.61 8.59 17.54
CA MET A 27 10.96 8.95 17.98
C MET A 27 11.22 8.41 19.38
N ALA A 28 12.38 7.78 19.55
CA ALA A 28 12.94 7.45 20.85
C ALA A 28 14.14 8.35 21.15
N PHE A 29 14.26 8.80 22.39
CA PHE A 29 15.31 9.73 22.82
C PHE A 29 16.50 9.03 23.49
N SER A 30 16.56 7.70 23.40
CA SER A 30 17.63 6.88 23.96
C SER A 30 17.72 5.52 23.25
N PRO A 31 18.92 4.91 23.18
CA PRO A 31 19.12 3.62 22.52
C PRO A 31 18.45 2.49 23.30
N ALA A 32 18.06 1.43 22.59
CA ALA A 32 17.59 0.20 23.20
C ALA A 32 18.77 -0.68 23.63
N GLU A 33 18.60 -1.42 24.73
CA GLU A 33 19.44 -2.59 25.00
C GLU A 33 19.22 -3.66 23.92
N LYS A 34 20.20 -4.55 23.74
CA LYS A 34 20.12 -5.60 22.71
C LYS A 34 18.88 -6.47 22.91
N GLY A 35 18.01 -6.51 21.90
CA GLY A 35 16.78 -7.31 21.91
C GLY A 35 15.64 -6.71 22.74
N LYS A 36 15.77 -5.47 23.22
CA LYS A 36 14.72 -4.72 23.90
C LYS A 36 14.11 -3.66 22.98
N ALA A 37 12.91 -3.21 23.33
CA ALA A 37 12.34 -2.02 22.71
C ALA A 37 13.11 -0.77 23.17
N HIS A 38 13.07 0.30 22.37
CA HIS A 38 13.60 1.58 22.78
C HIS A 38 12.88 2.10 24.03
N PRO A 39 13.58 2.65 25.03
CA PRO A 39 12.92 3.22 26.20
C PRO A 39 12.08 4.43 25.80
N GLY A 40 10.97 4.64 26.52
CA GLY A 40 10.18 5.86 26.42
C GLY A 40 10.93 7.09 27.01
N PRO A 41 10.39 8.30 26.81
CA PRO A 41 9.13 8.59 26.13
C PRO A 41 9.22 8.35 24.61
N TRP A 42 8.11 7.88 24.04
CA TRP A 42 7.90 7.89 22.60
C TRP A 42 6.96 9.04 22.27
N SER A 43 7.28 9.78 21.22
CA SER A 43 6.40 10.83 20.70
C SER A 43 6.13 10.53 19.23
N ALA A 44 4.85 10.56 18.86
CA ALA A 44 4.47 10.72 17.46
C ALA A 44 4.86 12.15 17.07
N VAL A 45 5.78 12.29 16.13
CA VAL A 45 6.15 13.62 15.63
C VAL A 45 5.08 14.11 14.66
N SER A 46 4.99 15.44 14.51
CA SER A 46 4.23 16.03 13.42
C SER A 46 4.84 15.53 12.11
N ASP A 47 4.01 14.94 11.26
CA ASP A 47 4.34 14.24 10.01
C ASP A 47 4.55 12.73 10.16
N GLY A 48 3.89 12.02 9.25
CA GLY A 48 3.92 10.56 9.10
C GLY A 48 3.38 10.23 7.71
N LEU A 49 3.42 8.95 7.34
CA LEU A 49 2.86 8.51 6.07
C LEU A 49 1.41 8.12 6.29
N GLY A 50 0.53 8.48 5.36
CA GLY A 50 -0.88 8.13 5.41
C GLY A 50 -1.47 8.04 4.01
N PHE A 51 -2.27 7.01 3.76
CA PHE A 51 -2.99 6.85 2.50
C PHE A 51 -4.29 6.08 2.68
N ASP A 52 -5.27 6.48 1.87
CA ASP A 52 -6.57 5.83 1.78
C ASP A 52 -6.54 4.74 0.70
N ILE A 53 -7.02 3.56 1.08
CA ILE A 53 -7.16 2.40 0.22
C ILE A 53 -8.63 2.29 -0.14
N HIS A 54 -8.95 2.42 -1.42
CA HIS A 54 -10.33 2.39 -1.92
C HIS A 54 -10.67 1.15 -2.73
N ILE A 55 -9.64 0.43 -3.18
CA ILE A 55 -9.77 -0.77 -4.00
C ILE A 55 -8.82 -1.81 -3.43
N GLN A 56 -9.29 -3.05 -3.37
CA GLN A 56 -8.44 -4.20 -3.14
C GLN A 56 -8.53 -5.19 -4.30
N LEU A 57 -7.43 -5.84 -4.62
CA LEU A 57 -7.35 -7.01 -5.47
C LEU A 57 -7.07 -8.23 -4.58
N CYS A 58 -7.98 -9.18 -4.63
CA CYS A 58 -7.89 -10.46 -3.97
C CYS A 58 -7.24 -11.48 -4.90
N VAL A 59 -6.14 -12.09 -4.45
CA VAL A 59 -5.52 -13.24 -5.12
C VAL A 59 -5.68 -14.47 -4.22
N PRO A 60 -6.52 -15.45 -4.60
CA PRO A 60 -6.81 -16.59 -3.73
C PRO A 60 -5.57 -17.45 -3.50
N SER A 61 -5.51 -18.12 -2.36
CA SER A 61 -4.42 -19.06 -2.02
C SER A 61 -4.30 -20.20 -3.04
N SER A 62 -5.43 -20.59 -3.62
CA SER A 62 -5.58 -21.58 -4.70
C SER A 62 -5.18 -21.06 -6.08
N PHE A 63 -4.80 -19.79 -6.22
CA PHE A 63 -4.27 -19.26 -7.47
C PHE A 63 -2.92 -19.92 -7.76
N ASP A 64 -2.97 -20.92 -8.63
CA ASP A 64 -1.83 -21.62 -9.20
C ASP A 64 -2.10 -21.80 -10.69
N GLN A 65 -1.29 -21.14 -11.51
CA GLN A 65 -1.39 -21.19 -12.96
C GLN A 65 -0.06 -21.75 -13.47
N THR A 66 -0.10 -22.95 -14.06
CA THR A 66 1.10 -23.63 -14.55
C THR A 66 1.83 -22.75 -15.56
N ASN A 67 3.14 -22.59 -15.38
CA ASN A 67 4.00 -21.72 -16.21
C ASN A 67 3.64 -20.23 -16.20
N PHE A 68 2.94 -19.76 -15.17
CA PHE A 68 2.58 -18.34 -15.01
C PHE A 68 3.29 -17.71 -13.80
N PHE A 69 3.01 -16.42 -13.56
CA PHE A 69 3.48 -15.72 -12.37
C PHE A 69 2.92 -16.32 -11.09
N ASP A 70 3.74 -16.32 -10.03
CA ASP A 70 3.23 -16.52 -8.67
C ASP A 70 2.26 -15.40 -8.28
N ARG A 71 1.61 -15.53 -7.11
CA ARG A 71 0.62 -14.55 -6.64
C ARG A 71 1.16 -13.14 -6.52
N LEU A 72 2.39 -12.98 -6.02
CA LEU A 72 2.98 -11.66 -5.82
C LEU A 72 3.36 -11.03 -7.16
N ASN A 73 3.95 -11.81 -8.06
CA ASN A 73 4.24 -11.36 -9.41
C ASN A 73 2.97 -11.07 -10.22
N THR A 74 1.87 -11.79 -9.96
CA THR A 74 0.55 -11.51 -10.53
C THR A 74 0.01 -10.14 -10.07
N VAL A 75 0.16 -9.82 -8.78
CA VAL A 75 -0.17 -8.51 -8.22
C VAL A 75 0.61 -7.40 -8.93
N TRP A 76 1.93 -7.56 -9.10
CA TRP A 76 2.76 -6.58 -9.80
C TRP A 76 2.39 -6.42 -11.26
N TRP A 77 2.12 -7.53 -11.94
CA TRP A 77 1.71 -7.53 -13.34
C TRP A 77 0.38 -6.80 -13.54
N ILE A 78 -0.64 -7.10 -12.74
CA ILE A 78 -1.94 -6.41 -12.80
C ILE A 78 -1.76 -4.91 -12.52
N THR A 79 -0.98 -4.57 -11.50
CA THR A 79 -0.68 -3.16 -11.16
C THR A 79 0.01 -2.45 -12.32
N ALA A 80 0.98 -3.10 -12.99
CA ALA A 80 1.65 -2.55 -14.15
C ALA A 80 0.69 -2.31 -15.32
N LEU A 81 -0.26 -3.22 -15.57
CA LEU A 81 -1.29 -3.04 -16.59
C LEU A 81 -2.24 -1.88 -16.28
N ILE A 82 -2.64 -1.72 -15.02
CA ILE A 82 -3.47 -0.58 -14.57
C ILE A 82 -2.73 0.74 -14.80
N ARG A 83 -1.45 0.79 -14.44
CA ARG A 83 -0.58 1.95 -14.68
C ARG A 83 -0.46 2.26 -16.17
N LEU A 84 -0.24 1.23 -16.98
CA LEU A 84 -0.11 1.36 -18.43
C LEU A 84 -1.41 1.84 -19.09
N ARG A 85 -2.57 1.41 -18.59
CA ARG A 85 -3.87 1.78 -19.16
C ARG A 85 -4.23 3.26 -18.98
N GLY A 86 -3.65 3.93 -17.99
CA GLY A 86 -3.86 5.36 -17.75
C GLY A 86 -3.95 5.76 -16.27
N ALA A 87 -3.96 4.81 -15.34
CA ALA A 87 -3.92 5.09 -13.91
C ALA A 87 -2.45 5.09 -13.40
N SER A 88 -1.64 6.00 -13.92
CA SER A 88 -0.19 6.07 -13.64
C SER A 88 0.15 6.23 -12.15
N CYS A 89 -0.74 6.85 -11.37
CA CYS A 89 -0.63 7.02 -9.92
C CYS A 89 -1.06 5.79 -9.11
N ALA A 90 -1.59 4.73 -9.75
CA ALA A 90 -1.95 3.50 -9.05
C ALA A 90 -0.72 2.90 -8.37
N HIS A 91 -0.87 2.52 -7.11
CA HIS A 91 0.20 1.94 -6.30
C HIS A 91 -0.32 0.95 -5.28
N VAL A 92 0.61 0.15 -4.76
CA VAL A 92 0.47 -1.00 -3.87
C VAL A 92 1.06 -0.62 -2.50
N PRO A 93 0.33 0.17 -1.70
CA PRO A 93 0.89 0.65 -0.44
C PRO A 93 1.20 -0.50 0.52
N VAL A 94 0.31 -1.48 0.59
CA VAL A 94 0.33 -2.56 1.55
C VAL A 94 -0.22 -3.82 0.91
N ILE A 95 0.37 -4.94 1.31
CA ILE A 95 -0.10 -6.28 1.01
C ILE A 95 -0.62 -6.92 2.30
N ALA A 96 -1.85 -7.41 2.30
CA ALA A 96 -2.44 -8.10 3.45
C ALA A 96 -2.61 -9.60 3.19
N ASP A 97 -2.61 -10.40 4.26
CA ASP A 97 -2.87 -11.84 4.19
C ASP A 97 -4.35 -12.20 4.02
N ARG A 98 -5.24 -11.22 4.21
CA ARG A 98 -6.71 -11.33 4.09
C ARG A 98 -7.34 -10.01 3.61
N SER A 99 -8.64 -10.02 3.35
CA SER A 99 -9.42 -8.86 2.89
C SER A 99 -9.41 -7.71 3.91
N PHE A 100 -9.42 -6.45 3.46
CA PHE A 100 -9.58 -5.30 4.36
C PHE A 100 -10.95 -5.25 5.02
N ASP A 101 -11.95 -5.90 4.42
CA ASP A 101 -13.29 -6.05 5.02
C ASP A 101 -13.29 -7.06 6.18
N ASP A 102 -12.39 -8.05 6.15
CA ASP A 102 -12.32 -9.13 7.16
C ASP A 102 -11.45 -8.73 8.36
N ILE A 103 -10.36 -7.99 8.10
CA ILE A 103 -9.35 -7.59 9.11
C ILE A 103 -9.97 -7.00 10.39
N PRO A 104 -10.92 -6.06 10.36
CA PRO A 104 -11.48 -5.47 11.57
C PRO A 104 -12.06 -6.51 12.55
N SER A 105 -12.54 -7.64 12.02
CA SER A 105 -13.15 -8.70 12.82
C SER A 105 -12.13 -9.65 13.45
N ASN A 106 -10.89 -9.70 12.94
CA ASN A 106 -9.82 -10.62 13.37
C ASN A 106 -8.42 -10.01 13.20
N TRP A 107 -8.22 -8.81 13.73
CA TRP A 107 -7.00 -8.02 13.47
C TRP A 107 -5.75 -8.54 14.20
N GLN A 108 -5.89 -9.35 15.24
CA GLN A 108 -4.79 -9.74 16.13
C GLN A 108 -3.69 -10.56 15.43
N ASP A 109 -4.08 -11.35 14.43
CA ASP A 109 -3.18 -12.20 13.64
C ASP A 109 -3.03 -11.72 12.19
N ALA A 110 -3.63 -10.58 11.85
CA ALA A 110 -3.54 -10.01 10.52
C ALA A 110 -2.08 -9.64 10.19
N ARG A 111 -1.63 -10.05 9.01
CA ARG A 111 -0.27 -9.77 8.54
C ARG A 111 -0.34 -8.79 7.39
N MET A 112 0.36 -7.66 7.56
CA MET A 112 0.46 -6.62 6.56
C MET A 112 1.93 -6.38 6.23
N LEU A 113 2.23 -6.33 4.94
CA LEU A 113 3.55 -6.03 4.40
C LEU A 113 3.47 -4.69 3.65
N PRO A 114 4.02 -3.61 4.21
CA PRO A 114 4.11 -2.35 3.50
C PRO A 114 5.10 -2.48 2.32
N ILE A 115 4.74 -2.02 1.12
CA ILE A 115 5.61 -2.11 -0.07
C ILE A 115 5.90 -0.73 -0.66
N GLU A 116 4.90 -0.07 -1.26
CA GLU A 116 5.08 1.21 -1.97
C GLU A 116 4.74 2.43 -1.10
N VAL A 117 5.07 2.38 0.19
CA VAL A 117 4.72 3.43 1.18
C VAL A 117 5.47 4.75 0.93
N LEU A 118 6.67 4.70 0.33
CA LEU A 118 7.60 5.83 0.23
C LEU A 118 7.64 6.52 -1.13
N ARG A 119 6.61 6.40 -1.98
CA ARG A 119 6.66 6.98 -3.33
C ARG A 119 6.72 8.51 -3.37
N ASP A 120 6.09 9.18 -2.41
CA ASP A 120 6.01 10.65 -2.34
C ASP A 120 6.66 11.26 -1.08
N ALA A 121 7.33 10.44 -0.27
CA ALA A 121 7.98 10.88 0.98
C ALA A 121 9.25 11.70 0.74
N LEU A 122 9.70 11.82 -0.51
CA LEU A 122 10.74 12.77 -0.88
C LEU A 122 10.08 14.09 -1.25
N PRO A 123 10.47 15.22 -0.62
CA PRO A 123 10.05 16.52 -1.10
C PRO A 123 10.46 16.63 -2.57
N GLN A 124 9.47 16.79 -3.45
CA GLN A 124 9.71 17.04 -4.86
C GLN A 124 10.50 18.36 -4.96
N LYS A 125 11.83 18.20 -5.16
CA LYS A 125 12.94 19.17 -5.03
C LYS A 125 13.50 19.36 -3.60
N ARG A 126 14.65 18.71 -3.32
CA ARG A 126 15.99 19.36 -3.41
C ARG A 126 17.13 18.35 -3.13
N LEU A 127 17.89 18.05 -4.18
CA LEU A 127 19.29 17.54 -4.24
C LEU A 127 19.60 16.06 -3.89
N LEU A 128 20.12 15.33 -4.88
CA LEU A 128 21.00 14.15 -4.77
C LEU A 128 22.46 14.64 -4.49
N PRO A 129 23.47 13.79 -4.14
CA PRO A 129 23.54 12.33 -4.30
C PRO A 129 24.25 11.51 -3.18
N ASN A 130 23.88 10.24 -3.06
CA ASN A 130 24.74 9.04 -3.12
C ASN A 130 24.08 7.88 -2.36
N SER A 131 23.84 6.76 -3.04
CA SER A 131 23.38 5.54 -2.40
C SER A 131 24.12 4.34 -3.00
N GLN A 132 24.87 3.64 -2.15
CA GLN A 132 25.33 2.29 -2.39
C GLN A 132 24.18 1.31 -2.13
N THR A 133 24.09 0.30 -2.99
CA THR A 133 23.03 -0.70 -3.07
C THR A 133 23.33 -1.90 -2.19
N THR A 134 22.31 -2.44 -1.50
CA THR A 134 22.35 -3.83 -1.01
C THR A 134 21.00 -4.52 -1.22
N THR A 135 21.05 -5.68 -1.87
CA THR A 135 19.93 -6.58 -2.17
C THR A 135 19.53 -7.46 -0.98
N PHE A 136 18.25 -7.81 -0.85
CA PHE A 136 17.79 -8.87 0.05
C PHE A 136 16.85 -9.85 -0.67
N ASN A 137 16.92 -11.12 -0.26
CA ASN A 137 16.49 -12.31 -0.98
C ASN A 137 15.45 -13.09 -0.13
N GLY A 138 14.35 -13.55 -0.73
CA GLY A 138 13.63 -14.78 -0.32
C GLY A 138 12.35 -14.71 0.53
N SER A 139 11.30 -15.35 -0.03
CA SER A 139 10.34 -16.31 0.59
C SER A 139 9.05 -15.86 1.35
N LYS A 140 7.92 -16.20 0.70
CA LYS A 140 6.59 -16.64 1.19
C LYS A 140 5.82 -15.74 2.18
N THR A 141 4.74 -15.06 1.71
CA THR A 141 3.33 -15.24 2.14
C THR A 141 2.36 -14.30 1.38
N PHE A 142 1.05 -14.58 1.52
CA PHE A 142 -0.16 -14.16 0.77
C PHE A 142 -0.30 -12.69 0.35
N GLY A 143 -1.07 -12.47 -0.73
CA GLY A 143 -1.19 -11.17 -1.41
C GLY A 143 -2.61 -10.67 -1.63
N CYS A 144 -3.14 -9.84 -0.73
CA CYS A 144 -4.20 -8.87 -1.06
C CYS A 144 -3.53 -7.55 -1.44
N LEU A 145 -3.78 -7.08 -2.65
CA LEU A 145 -3.24 -5.86 -3.22
C LEU A 145 -4.17 -4.69 -2.87
N ALA A 146 -3.67 -3.63 -2.25
CA ALA A 146 -4.37 -2.34 -2.20
C ALA A 146 -4.08 -1.56 -3.50
N VAL A 147 -5.10 -1.03 -4.19
CA VAL A 147 -4.92 -0.06 -5.28
C VAL A 147 -5.45 1.28 -4.80
N VAL A 148 -4.57 2.27 -4.72
CA VAL A 148 -4.95 3.63 -4.33
C VAL A 148 -5.60 4.36 -5.51
N SER A 149 -6.73 5.00 -5.21
CA SER A 149 -7.50 5.84 -6.11
C SER A 149 -6.87 7.23 -6.23
N TRP A 150 -6.96 7.80 -7.43
CA TRP A 150 -6.49 9.14 -7.79
C TRP A 150 -7.38 10.26 -7.22
N MET A 151 -6.76 11.37 -6.78
CA MET A 151 -7.39 12.69 -6.63
C MET A 151 -6.97 13.58 -7.82
N PRO A 152 -7.88 14.27 -8.51
CA PRO A 152 -7.54 15.51 -9.19
C PRO A 152 -7.37 16.65 -8.16
N ALA A 153 -6.24 17.35 -8.20
CA ALA A 153 -6.10 18.66 -7.58
C ALA A 153 -6.79 19.74 -8.44
N GLN A 154 -7.75 20.41 -7.82
CA GLN A 154 -8.28 21.78 -7.95
C GLN A 154 -8.54 22.41 -9.33
N THR A 155 -9.75 22.96 -9.48
CA THR A 155 -9.90 24.34 -9.97
C THR A 155 -10.57 25.21 -8.90
N SER A 156 -9.83 26.24 -8.49
CA SER A 156 -10.34 27.43 -7.85
C SER A 156 -11.26 28.17 -8.81
N THR A 157 -12.47 28.49 -8.38
CA THR A 157 -13.15 29.70 -8.81
C THR A 157 -13.66 30.43 -7.58
N MET A 158 -12.91 31.46 -7.19
CA MET A 158 -13.37 32.57 -6.37
C MET A 158 -13.99 33.65 -7.30
N ARG A 159 -14.97 34.39 -6.75
CA ARG A 159 -15.73 35.57 -7.26
C ARG A 159 -17.06 35.23 -7.95
N SER A 160 -18.17 35.95 -7.73
CA SER A 160 -18.56 37.01 -6.77
C SER A 160 -20.04 37.32 -6.99
N ASN A 161 -20.74 37.74 -5.93
CA ASN A 161 -21.92 38.64 -5.88
C ASN A 161 -23.00 38.53 -6.97
N HIS A 162 -24.22 38.18 -6.55
CA HIS A 162 -25.35 39.12 -6.43
C HIS A 162 -26.38 38.59 -5.43
#